data_AF-A0A377GHC7-F1
#
_entry.id   AF-A0A377GHC7-F1
#
_cell.length_a   1.000
_cell.length_b   1.000
_cell.length_c   1.000
_cell.angle_alpha   90.00
_cell.angle_beta   90.00
_cell.angle_gamma   90.00
#
_symmetry.space_group_name_H-M   'P 1'
#
loop_
_entity.id
_entity.type
_entity.pdbx_description
1 polymer ?
#
loop_
_entity_poly.entity_id
_entity_poly.type
_entity_poly.pdbx_seq_one_letter_code
_entity_poly.pdbx_strand_id
1 'polypeptide(L)'
;MAYQKIDERFINGFKEAYIKHLSSADTQSENAAQKMLEQASVDDYGKISRIFDLLSTLHCVSREEFKTRMEEAGSIEAYMKPIINEIAKLLLTPDKARLNDEVIRAIGVDNYCRLVKGKNIAQEDGIQIVANESEKINEFEAAEKLLAESFLRAILACYSLSVYENNVLAEERTRGRLEEQMTALKFKIQPEGEFPSGWEELNLISEDITLKEFDEQAKLIIAQAQIALNGETEAKDLWPLLKKCQALYSRGTQLLHESNVELGAMTNPLQQLGFRLSQGTGSDSIFDLKEQSRKQLTYPELKAKVSRLQNIIELFEPKIHSPELKETMNKFREQLKLTQQYISEYEKEYGDLLQSNVTVPVHALSDALNSYNAGTSNFMKAVNEEDLKKSLKPYEMNIVQRLINIVSKGYFFASARNYENSSLKMKNELIEMKSKYDESPEDQQGFEFN
;
A
#
# COMPACT_ATOMS: atom_id res chain seq x y z
N MET A 1 -22.12 7.91 -2.00
CA MET A 1 -22.47 6.47 -2.11
C MET A 1 -21.17 5.68 -2.03
N ALA A 2 -21.20 4.44 -1.52
CA ALA A 2 -19.99 3.59 -1.54
C ALA A 2 -19.67 3.18 -2.98
N TYR A 3 -18.40 3.17 -3.35
CA TYR A 3 -17.93 2.68 -4.65
C TYR A 3 -18.23 1.17 -4.78
N GLN A 4 -18.75 0.73 -5.94
CA GLN A 4 -19.20 -0.66 -6.16
C GLN A 4 -18.68 -1.31 -7.44
N LYS A 5 -17.97 -0.59 -8.32
CA LYS A 5 -17.48 -1.17 -9.57
C LYS A 5 -16.38 -2.20 -9.27
N ILE A 6 -16.31 -3.25 -10.07
CA ILE A 6 -15.32 -4.33 -9.97
C ILE A 6 -14.53 -4.48 -11.27
N ASP A 7 -13.30 -4.99 -11.19
CA ASP A 7 -12.54 -5.43 -12.37
C ASP A 7 -12.94 -6.88 -12.71
N GLU A 8 -14.00 -7.03 -13.51
CA GLU A 8 -14.52 -8.33 -13.92
C GLU A 8 -13.50 -9.16 -14.72
N ARG A 9 -12.62 -8.51 -15.49
CA ARG A 9 -11.60 -9.20 -16.30
C ARG A 9 -10.61 -9.90 -15.37
N PHE A 10 -10.14 -9.18 -14.37
CA PHE A 10 -9.23 -9.75 -13.38
C PHE A 10 -9.90 -10.84 -12.56
N ILE A 11 -11.13 -10.61 -12.07
CA ILE A 11 -11.85 -11.59 -11.24
C ILE A 11 -12.12 -12.89 -12.01
N ASN A 12 -12.56 -12.79 -13.26
CA ASN A 12 -12.83 -13.98 -14.10
C ASN A 12 -11.53 -14.72 -14.42
N GLY A 13 -10.48 -14.00 -14.82
CA GLY A 13 -9.17 -14.61 -15.07
C GLY A 13 -8.60 -15.29 -13.82
N PHE A 14 -8.74 -14.64 -12.65
CA PHE A 14 -8.33 -15.22 -11.38
C PHE A 14 -9.10 -16.50 -11.09
N LYS A 15 -10.43 -16.49 -11.20
CA LYS A 15 -11.31 -17.65 -10.98
C LYS A 15 -10.92 -18.85 -11.85
N GLU A 16 -10.53 -18.63 -13.10
CA GLU A 16 -10.13 -19.68 -14.03
C GLU A 16 -8.71 -20.23 -13.77
N ALA A 17 -7.81 -19.39 -13.24
CA ALA A 17 -6.40 -19.73 -13.13
C ALA A 17 -5.97 -20.23 -11.74
N TYR A 18 -6.58 -19.74 -10.65
CA TYR A 18 -6.01 -19.88 -9.30
C TYR A 18 -5.96 -21.32 -8.79
N ILE A 19 -7.03 -22.13 -8.97
CA ILE A 19 -7.03 -23.55 -8.55
C ILE A 19 -6.00 -24.33 -9.36
N LYS A 20 -5.99 -24.14 -10.68
CA LYS A 20 -5.02 -24.80 -11.57
C LYS A 20 -3.59 -24.47 -11.15
N HIS A 21 -3.32 -23.20 -10.84
CA HIS A 21 -2.02 -22.74 -10.38
C HIS A 21 -1.63 -23.35 -9.03
N LEU A 22 -2.53 -23.33 -8.04
CA LEU A 22 -2.29 -23.93 -6.73
C LEU A 22 -2.04 -25.44 -6.83
N SER A 23 -2.80 -26.14 -7.67
CA SER A 23 -2.68 -27.60 -7.90
C SER A 23 -1.51 -28.02 -8.80
N SER A 24 -0.76 -27.06 -9.36
CA SER A 24 0.32 -27.36 -10.29
C SER A 24 1.45 -28.14 -9.61
N ALA A 25 1.90 -29.22 -10.24
CA ALA A 25 3.06 -30.00 -9.79
C ALA A 25 4.41 -29.31 -10.10
N ASP A 26 4.40 -28.11 -10.69
CA ASP A 26 5.62 -27.34 -10.88
C ASP A 26 6.22 -26.95 -9.52
N THR A 27 7.47 -27.37 -9.30
CA THR A 27 8.30 -27.02 -8.14
C THR A 27 9.61 -26.36 -8.56
N GLN A 28 9.84 -26.20 -9.87
CA GLN A 28 11.10 -25.70 -10.41
C GLN A 28 11.09 -24.18 -10.50
N SER A 29 9.98 -23.59 -10.95
CA SER A 29 9.84 -22.13 -11.06
C SER A 29 10.11 -21.43 -9.72
N GLU A 30 10.73 -20.25 -9.77
CA GLU A 30 11.14 -19.51 -8.56
C GLU A 30 9.98 -19.28 -7.59
N ASN A 31 8.80 -18.98 -8.13
CA ASN A 31 7.54 -18.73 -7.40
C ASN A 31 6.46 -19.79 -7.68
N ALA A 32 6.85 -21.02 -7.98
CA ALA A 32 5.93 -22.15 -8.07
C ALA A 32 5.06 -22.27 -6.79
N ALA A 33 3.75 -22.45 -6.94
CA ALA A 33 2.82 -22.47 -5.80
C ALA A 33 3.18 -23.53 -4.77
N GLN A 34 3.39 -24.77 -5.20
CA GLN A 34 3.75 -25.89 -4.31
C GLN A 34 5.09 -25.66 -3.61
N LYS A 35 6.09 -25.14 -4.33
CA LYS A 35 7.39 -24.77 -3.75
C LYS A 35 7.26 -23.69 -2.67
N MET A 36 6.47 -22.64 -2.90
CA MET A 36 6.25 -21.59 -1.92
C MET A 36 5.47 -22.10 -0.71
N LEU A 37 4.47 -22.95 -0.92
CA LEU A 37 3.70 -23.58 0.14
C LEU A 37 4.59 -24.45 1.03
N GLU A 38 5.42 -25.32 0.45
CA GLU A 38 6.37 -26.18 1.18
C GLU A 38 7.37 -25.37 2.02
N GLN A 39 7.88 -24.26 1.47
CA GLN A 39 8.86 -23.40 2.14
C GLN A 39 8.25 -22.47 3.21
N ALA A 40 6.96 -22.16 3.10
CA ALA A 40 6.31 -21.24 4.03
C ALA A 40 6.19 -21.86 5.43
N SER A 41 6.56 -21.10 6.46
CA SER A 41 6.22 -21.44 7.84
C SER A 41 4.83 -20.91 8.20
N VAL A 42 4.31 -21.38 9.34
CA VAL A 42 3.20 -20.71 10.03
C VAL A 42 3.65 -19.26 10.24
N ASP A 43 2.88 -18.29 9.74
CA ASP A 43 3.14 -16.83 9.77
C ASP A 43 4.06 -16.24 8.68
N ASP A 44 4.53 -17.02 7.69
CA ASP A 44 5.36 -16.50 6.59
C ASP A 44 4.52 -15.85 5.46
N TYR A 45 4.02 -14.64 5.73
CA TYR A 45 3.31 -13.85 4.72
C TYR A 45 4.13 -13.61 3.44
N GLY A 46 5.46 -13.49 3.56
CA GLY A 46 6.33 -13.20 2.40
C GLY A 46 6.33 -14.33 1.38
N LYS A 47 6.26 -15.60 1.82
CA LYS A 47 6.11 -16.75 0.94
C LYS A 47 4.68 -16.88 0.41
N ILE A 48 3.68 -16.66 1.26
CA ILE A 48 2.27 -16.72 0.84
C ILE A 48 1.95 -15.65 -0.22
N SER A 49 2.51 -14.45 -0.11
CA SER A 49 2.27 -13.39 -1.10
C SER A 49 2.80 -13.75 -2.49
N ARG A 50 3.91 -14.51 -2.56
CA ARG A 50 4.54 -14.92 -3.82
C ARG A 50 3.81 -16.04 -4.54
N ILE A 51 2.91 -16.76 -3.85
CA ILE A 51 2.14 -17.86 -4.45
C ILE A 51 1.42 -17.37 -5.71
N PHE A 52 0.91 -16.14 -5.73
CA PHE A 52 0.16 -15.62 -6.87
C PHE A 52 0.98 -14.76 -7.83
N ASP A 53 2.31 -14.67 -7.67
CA ASP A 53 3.16 -13.87 -8.56
C ASP A 53 3.11 -14.38 -10.02
N LEU A 54 2.99 -15.70 -10.21
CA LEU A 54 2.86 -16.30 -11.54
C LEU A 54 1.48 -16.06 -12.19
N LEU A 55 0.54 -15.45 -11.46
CA LEU A 55 -0.73 -14.97 -12.00
C LEU A 55 -0.67 -13.47 -12.40
N SER A 56 0.51 -12.86 -12.44
CA SER A 56 0.69 -11.46 -12.85
C SER A 56 0.25 -11.17 -14.30
N THR A 57 0.05 -12.18 -15.14
CA THR A 57 -0.38 -11.97 -16.53
C THR A 57 -1.90 -11.90 -16.70
N LEU A 58 -2.67 -11.96 -15.61
CA LEU A 58 -4.12 -11.87 -15.66
C LEU A 58 -4.55 -10.50 -16.20
N HIS A 59 -5.49 -10.48 -17.14
CA HIS A 59 -5.98 -9.24 -17.71
C HIS A 59 -6.71 -8.39 -16.67
N CYS A 60 -6.38 -7.10 -16.64
CA CYS A 60 -6.99 -6.12 -15.74
C CYS A 60 -7.31 -4.81 -16.48
N VAL A 61 -7.78 -3.81 -15.74
CA VAL A 61 -8.03 -2.45 -16.25
C VAL A 61 -6.81 -1.80 -16.92
N SER A 62 -7.06 -0.93 -17.90
CA SER A 62 -6.03 -0.07 -18.51
C SER A 62 -5.64 1.10 -17.59
N ARG A 63 -4.62 1.87 -17.96
CA ARG A 63 -4.18 3.08 -17.25
C ARG A 63 -5.31 4.11 -17.10
N GLU A 64 -5.99 4.39 -18.20
CA GLU A 64 -7.07 5.38 -18.26
C GLU A 64 -8.24 4.94 -17.38
N GLU A 65 -8.62 3.67 -17.50
CA GLU A 65 -9.72 3.11 -16.73
C GLU A 65 -9.41 3.07 -15.23
N PHE A 66 -8.19 2.68 -14.86
CA PHE A 66 -7.73 2.71 -13.47
C PHE A 66 -7.80 4.13 -12.90
N LYS A 67 -7.31 5.13 -13.64
CA LYS A 67 -7.31 6.53 -13.20
C LYS A 67 -8.73 7.04 -12.96
N THR A 68 -9.63 6.85 -13.92
CA THR A 68 -11.05 7.25 -13.78
C THR A 68 -11.69 6.54 -12.58
N ARG A 69 -11.48 5.23 -12.44
CA ARG A 69 -12.05 4.44 -11.35
C ARG A 69 -11.50 4.83 -9.97
N MET A 70 -10.22 5.19 -9.89
CA MET A 70 -9.58 5.67 -8.68
C MET A 70 -10.09 7.05 -8.27
N GLU A 71 -10.29 7.96 -9.21
CA GLU A 71 -10.89 9.28 -8.97
C GLU A 71 -12.33 9.13 -8.44
N GLU A 72 -13.12 8.24 -9.04
CA GLU A 72 -14.48 7.93 -8.56
C GLU A 72 -14.50 7.28 -7.17
N ALA A 73 -13.55 6.39 -6.88
CA ALA A 73 -13.47 5.69 -5.60
C ALA A 73 -12.95 6.59 -4.46
N GLY A 74 -12.11 7.57 -4.78
CA GLY A 74 -11.51 8.51 -3.83
C GLY A 74 -10.38 7.93 -2.96
N SER A 75 -10.24 6.60 -2.88
CA SER A 75 -9.09 5.94 -2.25
C SER A 75 -8.85 4.53 -2.81
N ILE A 76 -7.63 4.02 -2.64
CA ILE A 76 -7.25 2.69 -3.11
C ILE A 76 -7.98 1.58 -2.34
N GLU A 77 -8.30 1.82 -1.07
CA GLU A 77 -9.10 0.92 -0.23
C GLU A 77 -10.54 0.82 -0.75
N ALA A 78 -11.17 1.96 -1.07
CA ALA A 78 -12.52 1.98 -1.60
C ALA A 78 -12.61 1.31 -2.98
N TYR A 79 -11.57 1.49 -3.79
CA TYR A 79 -11.43 0.84 -5.09
C TYR A 79 -11.23 -0.69 -4.97
N MET A 80 -10.34 -1.14 -4.09
CA MET A 80 -10.02 -2.57 -3.96
C MET A 80 -11.07 -3.38 -3.18
N LYS A 81 -11.80 -2.75 -2.26
CA LYS A 81 -12.79 -3.45 -1.41
C LYS A 81 -13.80 -4.30 -2.21
N PRO A 82 -14.49 -3.80 -3.24
CA PRO A 82 -15.42 -4.63 -4.00
C PRO A 82 -14.71 -5.78 -4.75
N ILE A 83 -13.50 -5.56 -5.28
CA ILE A 83 -12.71 -6.61 -5.96
C ILE A 83 -12.33 -7.72 -4.97
N ILE A 84 -11.81 -7.34 -3.81
CA ILE A 84 -11.43 -8.26 -2.73
C ILE A 84 -12.65 -9.03 -2.20
N ASN A 85 -13.81 -8.39 -2.08
CA ASN A 85 -15.04 -9.05 -1.64
C ASN A 85 -15.47 -10.17 -2.60
N GLU A 86 -15.34 -9.97 -3.91
CA GLU A 86 -15.64 -11.03 -4.89
C GLU A 86 -14.62 -12.16 -4.84
N ILE A 87 -13.33 -11.84 -4.74
CA ILE A 87 -12.27 -12.86 -4.67
C ILE A 87 -12.36 -13.65 -3.35
N ALA A 88 -12.75 -13.02 -2.25
CA ALA A 88 -12.96 -13.70 -0.97
C ALA A 88 -14.01 -14.83 -1.08
N LYS A 89 -15.05 -14.66 -1.91
CA LYS A 89 -16.04 -15.72 -2.16
C LYS A 89 -15.44 -16.94 -2.88
N LEU A 90 -14.36 -16.75 -3.63
CA LEU A 90 -13.66 -17.81 -4.34
C LEU A 90 -12.65 -18.53 -3.45
N LEU A 91 -12.00 -17.82 -2.52
CA LEU A 91 -10.92 -18.38 -1.70
C LEU A 91 -11.40 -18.95 -0.36
N LEU A 92 -12.42 -18.33 0.23
CA LEU A 92 -12.77 -18.51 1.64
C LEU A 92 -14.14 -19.18 1.80
N THR A 93 -14.39 -19.69 2.99
CA THR A 93 -15.73 -20.12 3.42
C THR A 93 -16.68 -18.91 3.54
N PRO A 94 -18.02 -19.11 3.53
CA PRO A 94 -18.99 -18.01 3.63
C PRO A 94 -18.85 -17.16 4.91
N ASP A 95 -18.45 -17.76 6.02
CA ASP A 95 -18.15 -17.08 7.29
C ASP A 95 -16.74 -16.45 7.32
N LYS A 96 -15.98 -16.67 6.24
CA LYS A 96 -14.61 -16.22 5.98
C LYS A 96 -13.63 -16.56 7.11
N ALA A 97 -13.89 -17.63 7.86
CA ALA A 97 -13.03 -18.06 8.95
C ALA A 97 -11.80 -18.83 8.45
N ARG A 98 -11.92 -19.53 7.31
CA ARG A 98 -10.87 -20.36 6.72
C ARG A 98 -10.94 -20.39 5.21
N LEU A 99 -9.92 -21.00 4.58
CA LEU A 99 -9.96 -21.33 3.15
C LEU A 99 -11.08 -22.34 2.87
N ASN A 100 -11.72 -22.26 1.71
CA ASN A 100 -12.72 -23.27 1.34
C ASN A 100 -12.05 -24.60 0.94
N ASP A 101 -12.85 -25.66 0.92
CA ASP A 101 -12.36 -27.03 0.71
C ASP A 101 -11.77 -27.25 -0.70
N GLU A 102 -12.18 -26.48 -1.71
CA GLU A 102 -11.59 -26.54 -3.06
C GLU A 102 -10.15 -25.99 -3.05
N VAL A 103 -9.94 -24.85 -2.39
CA VAL A 103 -8.62 -24.24 -2.21
C VAL A 103 -7.71 -25.14 -1.37
N ILE A 104 -8.23 -25.71 -0.29
CA ILE A 104 -7.48 -26.65 0.58
C ILE A 104 -7.01 -27.86 -0.24
N ARG A 105 -7.87 -28.43 -1.08
CA ARG A 105 -7.47 -29.53 -1.98
C ARG A 105 -6.38 -29.12 -2.95
N ALA A 106 -6.50 -27.94 -3.55
CA ALA A 106 -5.52 -27.44 -4.51
C ALA A 106 -4.14 -27.19 -3.88
N ILE A 107 -4.10 -26.70 -2.64
CA ILE A 107 -2.86 -26.52 -1.85
C ILE A 107 -2.25 -27.88 -1.42
N GLY A 108 -3.10 -28.89 -1.24
CA GLY A 108 -2.76 -30.16 -0.62
C GLY A 108 -3.13 -30.15 0.87
N VAL A 109 -3.89 -31.15 1.31
CA VAL A 109 -4.42 -31.23 2.68
C VAL A 109 -3.30 -31.25 3.73
N ASP A 110 -2.21 -31.97 3.46
CA ASP A 110 -1.05 -32.05 4.37
C ASP A 110 -0.34 -30.70 4.52
N ASN A 111 -0.18 -29.97 3.42
CA ASN A 111 0.38 -28.61 3.42
C ASN A 111 -0.51 -27.66 4.23
N TYR A 112 -1.83 -27.73 4.03
CA TYR A 112 -2.77 -26.95 4.81
C TYR A 112 -2.67 -27.26 6.31
N CYS A 113 -2.74 -28.54 6.69
CA CYS A 113 -2.65 -28.99 8.08
C CYS A 113 -1.36 -28.49 8.76
N ARG A 114 -0.23 -28.56 8.05
CA ARG A 114 1.06 -28.04 8.53
C ARG A 114 1.01 -26.52 8.78
N LEU A 115 0.47 -25.76 7.84
CA LEU A 115 0.39 -24.29 7.93
C LEU A 115 -0.54 -23.82 9.05
N VAL A 116 -1.61 -24.56 9.36
CA VAL A 116 -2.55 -24.21 10.43
C VAL A 116 -2.31 -24.97 11.74
N LYS A 117 -1.25 -25.79 11.83
CA LYS A 117 -0.95 -26.68 12.96
C LYS A 117 -2.12 -27.62 13.33
N GLY A 118 -2.88 -28.06 12.33
CA GLY A 118 -3.99 -28.99 12.48
C GLY A 118 -3.67 -30.42 12.04
N LYS A 119 -4.70 -31.26 12.05
CA LYS A 119 -4.73 -32.62 11.47
C LYS A 119 -6.06 -32.87 10.77
N ASN A 120 -6.03 -33.59 9.66
CA ASN A 120 -7.25 -34.09 9.03
C ASN A 120 -7.72 -35.36 9.75
N ILE A 121 -8.98 -35.38 10.17
CA ILE A 121 -9.63 -36.55 10.80
C ILE A 121 -10.74 -37.15 9.93
N ALA A 122 -10.96 -36.60 8.73
CA ALA A 122 -11.92 -37.17 7.81
C ALA A 122 -11.51 -38.60 7.40
N GLN A 123 -12.51 -39.44 7.17
CA GLN A 123 -12.33 -40.71 6.47
C GLN A 123 -12.39 -40.44 4.96
N GLU A 124 -11.64 -41.21 4.15
CA GLU A 124 -11.57 -41.08 2.68
C GLU A 124 -11.05 -39.70 2.20
N ASP A 125 -11.39 -39.27 0.97
CA ASP A 125 -11.00 -37.99 0.35
C ASP A 125 -11.69 -36.74 0.97
N GLY A 126 -12.19 -36.87 2.20
CA GLY A 126 -12.86 -35.80 2.93
C GLY A 126 -11.90 -34.80 3.58
N ILE A 127 -12.42 -33.60 3.89
CA ILE A 127 -11.68 -32.56 4.62
C ILE A 127 -12.41 -32.28 5.93
N GLN A 128 -11.82 -32.71 7.04
CA GLN A 128 -12.24 -32.36 8.39
C GLN A 128 -11.00 -32.06 9.23
N ILE A 129 -10.58 -30.80 9.21
CA ILE A 129 -9.37 -30.37 9.92
C ILE A 129 -9.74 -29.98 11.34
N VAL A 130 -8.97 -30.49 12.30
CA VAL A 130 -9.11 -30.16 13.72
C VAL A 130 -7.74 -29.83 14.32
N ALA A 131 -7.74 -29.18 15.49
CA ALA A 131 -6.52 -28.93 16.24
C ALA A 131 -5.77 -30.25 16.56
N ASN A 132 -4.44 -30.20 16.52
CA ASN A 132 -3.60 -31.35 16.87
C ASN A 132 -3.81 -31.78 18.33
N GLU A 133 -3.92 -30.80 19.22
CA GLU A 133 -4.17 -30.94 20.65
C GLU A 133 -5.46 -30.22 21.02
N SER A 134 -6.31 -30.84 21.85
CA SER A 134 -7.60 -30.26 22.27
C SER A 134 -7.46 -28.96 23.07
N GLU A 135 -6.31 -28.73 23.70
CA GLU A 135 -6.03 -27.53 24.49
C GLU A 135 -5.62 -26.33 23.61
N LYS A 136 -5.34 -26.54 22.32
CA LYS A 136 -4.87 -25.52 21.37
C LYS A 136 -5.90 -25.12 20.31
N ILE A 137 -7.19 -25.34 20.58
CA ILE A 137 -8.27 -24.99 19.64
C ILE A 137 -8.21 -23.50 19.24
N ASN A 138 -8.03 -22.60 20.22
CA ASN A 138 -7.96 -21.16 19.95
C ASN A 138 -6.74 -20.78 19.08
N GLU A 139 -5.61 -21.48 19.24
CA GLU A 139 -4.41 -21.25 18.43
C GLU A 139 -4.61 -21.75 16.99
N PHE A 140 -5.28 -22.90 16.84
CA PHE A 140 -5.65 -23.46 15.54
C PHE A 140 -6.61 -22.53 14.77
N GLU A 141 -7.70 -22.08 15.40
CA GLU A 141 -8.66 -21.17 14.78
C GLU A 141 -8.00 -19.83 14.40
N ALA A 142 -7.10 -19.32 15.24
CA ALA A 142 -6.32 -18.13 14.93
C ALA A 142 -5.39 -18.35 13.72
N ALA A 143 -4.77 -19.52 13.62
CA ALA A 143 -3.90 -19.88 12.50
C ALA A 143 -4.68 -20.06 11.18
N GLU A 144 -5.85 -20.71 11.21
CA GLU A 144 -6.74 -20.81 10.04
C GLU A 144 -7.14 -19.42 9.52
N LYS A 145 -7.55 -18.55 10.44
CA LYS A 145 -7.93 -17.19 10.10
C LYS A 145 -6.76 -16.39 9.53
N LEU A 146 -5.59 -16.49 10.15
CA LEU A 146 -4.40 -15.78 9.69
C LEU A 146 -3.94 -16.25 8.31
N LEU A 147 -4.03 -17.55 8.02
CA LEU A 147 -3.73 -18.10 6.71
C LEU A 147 -4.72 -17.60 5.66
N ALA A 148 -6.02 -17.61 5.97
CA ALA A 148 -7.07 -17.06 5.11
C ALA A 148 -6.84 -15.58 4.79
N GLU A 149 -6.54 -14.77 5.82
CA GLU A 149 -6.19 -13.36 5.65
C GLU A 149 -4.93 -13.18 4.79
N SER A 150 -3.93 -14.03 4.95
CA SER A 150 -2.69 -13.97 4.17
C SER A 150 -2.92 -14.26 2.70
N PHE A 151 -3.73 -15.28 2.38
CA PHE A 151 -4.14 -15.57 0.99
C PHE A 151 -4.91 -14.40 0.38
N LEU A 152 -5.83 -13.79 1.13
CA LEU A 152 -6.60 -12.67 0.62
C LEU A 152 -5.75 -11.40 0.45
N ARG A 153 -4.78 -11.16 1.34
CA ARG A 153 -3.80 -10.06 1.25
C ARG A 153 -2.87 -10.23 0.05
N ALA A 154 -2.47 -11.46 -0.28
CA ALA A 154 -1.65 -11.76 -1.44
C ALA A 154 -2.27 -11.29 -2.78
N ILE A 155 -3.60 -11.14 -2.82
CA ILE A 155 -4.32 -10.62 -3.98
C ILE A 155 -3.93 -9.17 -4.32
N LEU A 156 -3.55 -8.35 -3.33
CA LEU A 156 -3.06 -6.99 -3.63
C LEU A 156 -1.75 -7.01 -4.40
N ALA A 157 -0.84 -7.93 -4.04
CA ALA A 157 0.42 -8.12 -4.75
C ALA A 157 0.15 -8.65 -6.17
N CYS A 158 -0.67 -9.70 -6.29
CA CYS A 158 -1.08 -10.25 -7.58
C CYS A 158 -1.74 -9.20 -8.49
N TYR A 159 -2.67 -8.40 -7.95
CA TYR A 159 -3.35 -7.35 -8.71
C TYR A 159 -2.40 -6.22 -9.09
N SER A 160 -1.52 -5.79 -8.19
CA SER A 160 -0.48 -4.80 -8.50
C SER A 160 0.45 -5.27 -9.62
N LEU A 161 0.88 -6.53 -9.59
CA LEU A 161 1.70 -7.11 -10.65
C LEU A 161 0.92 -7.23 -11.96
N SER A 162 -0.37 -7.55 -11.90
CA SER A 162 -1.24 -7.58 -13.09
C SER A 162 -1.40 -6.20 -13.71
N VAL A 163 -1.63 -5.17 -12.89
CA VAL A 163 -1.65 -3.78 -13.34
C VAL A 163 -0.32 -3.40 -13.99
N TYR A 164 0.81 -3.79 -13.40
CA TYR A 164 2.13 -3.56 -13.99
C TYR A 164 2.28 -4.24 -15.35
N GLU A 165 2.08 -5.55 -15.43
CA GLU A 165 2.32 -6.34 -16.65
C GLU A 165 1.39 -6.01 -17.81
N ASN A 166 0.13 -5.63 -17.53
CA ASN A 166 -0.82 -5.25 -18.57
C ASN A 166 -0.59 -3.83 -19.10
N ASN A 167 0.10 -2.98 -18.35
CA ASN A 167 0.24 -1.56 -18.66
C ASN A 167 1.69 -1.12 -18.90
N VAL A 168 2.68 -2.01 -18.73
CA VAL A 168 4.08 -1.74 -19.07
C VAL A 168 4.25 -1.66 -20.59
N LEU A 169 4.98 -0.65 -21.07
CA LEU A 169 5.28 -0.51 -22.49
C LEU A 169 6.25 -1.60 -22.94
N ALA A 170 6.15 -2.05 -24.19
CA ALA A 170 7.01 -3.10 -24.72
C ALA A 170 8.50 -2.69 -24.68
N GLU A 171 8.76 -1.41 -24.85
CA GLU A 171 10.09 -0.80 -24.85
C GLU A 171 10.76 -0.84 -23.47
N GLU A 172 9.98 -0.87 -22.39
CA GLU A 172 10.51 -1.06 -21.03
C GLU A 172 11.06 -2.50 -20.86
N ARG A 173 10.43 -3.49 -21.49
CA ARG A 173 10.98 -4.86 -21.53
C ARG A 173 12.27 -4.93 -22.34
N THR A 174 12.35 -4.19 -23.45
CA THR A 174 13.59 -4.04 -24.22
C THR A 174 14.69 -3.37 -23.39
N ARG A 175 14.37 -2.33 -22.61
CA ARG A 175 15.29 -1.68 -21.67
C ARG A 175 15.81 -2.64 -20.60
N GLY A 176 14.93 -3.45 -20.00
CA GLY A 176 15.34 -4.48 -19.03
C GLY A 176 16.30 -5.52 -19.64
N ARG A 177 16.05 -5.96 -20.86
CA ARG A 177 16.98 -6.87 -21.57
C ARG A 177 18.34 -6.23 -21.86
N LEU A 178 18.40 -4.93 -22.13
CA LEU A 178 19.69 -4.23 -22.25
C LEU A 178 20.48 -4.29 -20.94
N GLU A 179 19.82 -4.14 -19.79
CA GLU A 179 20.46 -4.24 -18.47
C GLU A 179 21.06 -5.62 -18.20
N GLU A 180 20.32 -6.68 -18.57
CA GLU A 180 20.83 -8.06 -18.50
C GLU A 180 22.08 -8.23 -19.37
N GLN A 181 22.04 -7.75 -20.62
CA GLN A 181 23.20 -7.81 -21.51
C GLN A 181 24.38 -7.01 -20.97
N MET A 182 24.14 -5.82 -20.42
CA MET A 182 25.19 -5.01 -19.79
C MET A 182 25.83 -5.75 -18.62
N THR A 183 25.04 -6.39 -17.76
CA THR A 183 25.53 -7.15 -16.61
C THR A 183 26.40 -8.32 -17.07
N ALA A 184 25.96 -9.06 -18.07
CA ALA A 184 26.72 -10.16 -18.65
C ALA A 184 28.02 -9.68 -19.34
N LEU A 185 27.98 -8.56 -20.07
CA LEU A 185 29.14 -7.95 -20.72
C LEU A 185 30.16 -7.48 -19.67
N LYS A 186 29.71 -6.80 -18.60
CA LYS A 186 30.58 -6.39 -17.48
C LYS A 186 31.29 -7.59 -16.88
N PHE A 187 30.55 -8.67 -16.60
CA PHE A 187 31.11 -9.90 -16.05
C PHE A 187 32.13 -10.55 -17.00
N LYS A 188 31.89 -10.58 -18.31
CA LYS A 188 32.84 -11.15 -19.28
C LYS A 188 34.09 -10.28 -19.47
N ILE A 189 33.95 -8.95 -19.40
CA ILE A 189 35.08 -8.00 -19.47
C ILE A 189 35.95 -8.11 -18.22
N GLN A 190 35.31 -8.16 -17.06
CA GLN A 190 35.98 -8.18 -15.77
C GLN A 190 35.17 -9.05 -14.78
N PRO A 191 35.51 -10.34 -14.66
CA PRO A 191 34.80 -11.27 -13.77
C PRO A 191 34.98 -10.96 -12.28
N GLU A 192 36.11 -10.34 -11.91
CA GLU A 192 36.50 -10.06 -10.53
C GLU A 192 37.04 -8.62 -10.38
N GLY A 193 36.76 -7.99 -9.23
CA GLY A 193 37.22 -6.65 -8.88
C GLY A 193 36.22 -5.53 -9.20
N GLU A 194 36.56 -4.30 -8.84
CA GLU A 194 35.73 -3.13 -9.11
C GLU A 194 35.77 -2.79 -10.61
N PHE A 195 34.58 -2.58 -11.19
CA PHE A 195 34.47 -2.11 -12.56
C PHE A 195 35.01 -0.67 -12.64
N PRO A 196 35.86 -0.31 -13.63
CA PRO A 196 36.49 1.00 -13.68
C PRO A 196 35.44 2.11 -13.72
N SER A 197 35.74 3.27 -13.14
CA SER A 197 34.85 4.44 -13.17
C SER A 197 35.04 5.27 -14.44
N GLY A 198 33.99 5.97 -14.88
CA GLY A 198 34.07 6.92 -16.01
C GLY A 198 34.20 6.27 -17.41
N TRP A 199 33.86 4.99 -17.53
CA TRP A 199 33.80 4.28 -18.80
C TRP A 199 32.53 4.58 -19.58
N GLU A 200 31.51 5.15 -18.92
CA GLU A 200 30.23 5.47 -19.54
C GLU A 200 30.38 6.59 -20.58
N GLU A 201 29.92 6.33 -21.80
CA GLU A 201 29.86 7.33 -22.87
C GLU A 201 28.40 7.56 -23.28
N LEU A 202 27.69 8.37 -22.50
CA LEU A 202 26.24 8.57 -22.66
C LEU A 202 25.88 9.26 -24.00
N ASN A 203 26.81 10.03 -24.56
CA ASN A 203 26.61 10.82 -25.79
C ASN A 203 26.69 9.98 -27.09
N LEU A 204 26.84 8.65 -26.99
CA LEU A 204 26.87 7.76 -28.16
C LEU A 204 25.53 7.65 -28.88
N ILE A 205 24.44 8.04 -28.20
CA ILE A 205 23.08 8.00 -28.71
C ILE A 205 22.54 9.42 -28.73
N SER A 206 21.85 9.78 -29.81
CA SER A 206 21.25 11.11 -29.95
C SER A 206 20.18 11.37 -28.88
N GLU A 207 20.13 12.60 -28.39
CA GLU A 207 19.11 13.09 -27.47
C GLU A 207 17.74 13.32 -28.15
N ASP A 208 17.64 13.14 -29.47
CA ASP A 208 16.40 13.35 -30.22
C ASP A 208 15.76 12.03 -30.68
N ILE A 209 16.34 10.89 -30.33
CA ILE A 209 15.75 9.60 -30.74
C ILE A 209 14.35 9.44 -30.14
N THR A 210 13.44 8.93 -30.96
CA THR A 210 12.08 8.54 -30.56
C THR A 210 12.09 7.22 -29.80
N LEU A 211 10.99 6.92 -29.09
CA LEU A 211 10.83 5.66 -28.38
C LEU A 211 10.89 4.44 -29.32
N LYS A 212 10.36 4.57 -30.53
CA LYS A 212 10.41 3.51 -31.56
C LYS A 212 11.85 3.28 -32.06
N GLU A 213 12.58 4.36 -32.34
CA GLU A 213 13.99 4.25 -32.76
C GLU A 213 14.87 3.68 -31.65
N PHE A 214 14.60 4.04 -30.39
CA PHE A 214 15.22 3.42 -29.23
C PHE A 214 15.01 1.89 -29.25
N ASP A 215 13.77 1.43 -29.39
CA ASP A 215 13.44 0.01 -29.34
C ASP A 215 14.08 -0.79 -30.49
N GLU A 216 14.06 -0.24 -31.71
CA GLU A 216 14.71 -0.85 -32.88
C GLU A 216 16.23 -0.95 -32.68
N GLN A 217 16.89 0.11 -32.23
CA GLN A 217 18.33 0.11 -31.98
C GLN A 217 18.72 -0.82 -30.81
N ALA A 218 17.93 -0.82 -29.74
CA ALA A 218 18.16 -1.67 -28.58
C ALA A 218 18.07 -3.15 -28.94
N LYS A 219 17.07 -3.57 -29.73
CA LYS A 219 16.96 -4.96 -30.20
C LYS A 219 18.16 -5.40 -31.03
N LEU A 220 18.68 -4.53 -31.90
CA LEU A 220 19.90 -4.80 -32.67
C LEU A 220 21.12 -4.96 -31.77
N ILE A 221 21.30 -4.06 -30.80
CA ILE A 221 22.43 -4.11 -29.87
C ILE A 221 22.36 -5.33 -28.95
N ILE A 222 21.16 -5.72 -28.47
CA ILE A 222 20.95 -6.95 -27.69
C ILE A 222 21.42 -8.17 -28.50
N ALA A 223 21.02 -8.27 -29.77
CA ALA A 223 21.44 -9.38 -30.62
C ALA A 223 22.97 -9.42 -30.83
N GLN A 224 23.60 -8.26 -31.04
CA GLN A 224 25.06 -8.15 -31.16
C GLN A 224 25.77 -8.55 -29.87
N ALA A 225 25.28 -8.08 -28.72
CA ALA A 225 25.83 -8.42 -27.40
C ALA A 225 25.74 -9.93 -27.15
N GLN A 226 24.62 -10.55 -27.48
CA GLN A 226 24.42 -11.98 -27.26
C GLN A 226 25.32 -12.84 -28.15
N ILE A 227 25.56 -12.43 -29.41
CA ILE A 227 26.56 -13.07 -30.28
C ILE A 227 27.96 -12.96 -29.68
N ALA A 228 28.35 -11.76 -29.21
CA ALA A 228 29.67 -11.54 -28.63
C ALA A 228 29.89 -12.26 -27.28
N LEU A 229 28.83 -12.39 -26.48
CA LEU A 229 28.84 -13.13 -25.22
C LEU A 229 29.00 -14.64 -25.43
N ASN A 230 28.37 -15.20 -26.47
CA ASN A 230 28.45 -16.62 -26.81
C ASN A 230 29.69 -17.00 -27.63
N GLY A 231 30.33 -16.03 -28.29
CA GLY A 231 31.55 -16.24 -29.08
C GLY A 231 32.85 -16.10 -28.29
N GLU A 232 33.97 -16.38 -28.95
CA GLU A 232 35.34 -16.16 -28.45
C GLU A 232 35.79 -14.69 -28.62
N THR A 233 34.88 -13.74 -28.39
CA THR A 233 35.21 -12.30 -28.49
C THR A 233 36.10 -11.88 -27.33
N GLU A 234 37.23 -11.23 -27.65
CA GLU A 234 38.15 -10.70 -26.64
C GLU A 234 37.53 -9.56 -25.83
N ALA A 235 37.92 -9.45 -24.56
CA ALA A 235 37.37 -8.44 -23.65
C ALA A 235 37.50 -7.00 -24.17
N LYS A 236 38.57 -6.69 -24.92
CA LYS A 236 38.79 -5.37 -25.53
C LYS A 236 37.68 -4.98 -26.51
N ASP A 237 37.13 -5.95 -27.23
CA ASP A 237 36.14 -5.77 -28.29
C ASP A 237 34.70 -5.72 -27.74
N LEU A 238 34.52 -6.09 -26.47
CA LEU A 238 33.24 -5.99 -25.75
C LEU A 238 32.97 -4.58 -25.22
N TRP A 239 34.02 -3.77 -24.99
CA TRP A 239 33.89 -2.42 -24.44
C TRP A 239 33.00 -1.48 -25.28
N PRO A 240 33.16 -1.38 -26.61
CA PRO A 240 32.28 -0.54 -27.42
C PRO A 240 30.81 -0.97 -27.36
N LEU A 241 30.57 -2.29 -27.29
CA LEU A 241 29.25 -2.89 -27.16
C LEU A 241 28.62 -2.53 -25.81
N LEU A 242 29.37 -2.66 -24.73
CA LEU A 242 28.94 -2.29 -23.39
C LEU A 242 28.59 -0.79 -23.31
N LYS A 243 29.46 0.09 -23.86
CA LYS A 243 29.21 1.54 -23.88
C LYS A 243 27.94 1.90 -24.65
N LYS A 244 27.69 1.27 -25.81
CA LYS A 244 26.45 1.45 -26.58
C LYS A 244 25.22 0.95 -25.82
N CYS A 245 25.31 -0.21 -25.16
CA CYS A 245 24.23 -0.71 -24.33
C CYS A 245 23.89 0.28 -23.21
N GLN A 246 24.90 0.80 -22.51
CA GLN A 246 24.74 1.78 -21.45
C GLN A 246 24.11 3.09 -21.94
N ALA A 247 24.58 3.63 -23.06
CA ALA A 247 24.03 4.85 -23.64
C ALA A 247 22.55 4.68 -24.05
N LEU A 248 22.21 3.55 -24.69
CA LEU A 248 20.82 3.22 -25.01
C LEU A 248 19.97 3.01 -23.77
N TYR A 249 20.48 2.30 -22.75
CA TYR A 249 19.77 2.08 -21.49
C TYR A 249 19.46 3.40 -20.76
N SER A 250 20.46 4.29 -20.67
CA SER A 250 20.29 5.62 -20.08
C SER A 250 19.28 6.46 -20.86
N ARG A 251 19.33 6.40 -22.20
CA ARG A 251 18.36 7.12 -23.03
C ARG A 251 16.94 6.56 -22.93
N GLY A 252 16.79 5.23 -22.93
CA GLY A 252 15.53 4.55 -22.72
C GLY A 252 14.92 4.90 -21.36
N THR A 253 15.75 5.01 -20.31
CA THR A 253 15.31 5.45 -18.97
C THR A 253 14.72 6.86 -18.99
N GLN A 254 15.31 7.78 -19.75
CA GLN A 254 14.76 9.13 -19.92
C GLN A 254 13.46 9.13 -20.71
N LEU A 255 13.41 8.42 -21.84
CA LEU A 255 12.23 8.36 -22.73
C LEU A 255 11.02 7.71 -22.04
N LEU A 256 11.25 6.71 -21.21
CA LEU A 256 10.20 5.95 -20.51
C LEU A 256 9.85 6.57 -19.15
N HIS A 257 10.51 7.66 -18.73
CA HIS A 257 10.37 8.22 -17.39
C HIS A 257 8.91 8.55 -17.05
N GLU A 258 8.22 9.32 -17.90
CA GLU A 258 6.83 9.73 -17.64
C GLU A 258 5.89 8.53 -17.56
N SER A 259 6.03 7.57 -18.48
CA SER A 259 5.25 6.33 -18.49
C SER A 259 5.49 5.51 -17.22
N ASN A 260 6.73 5.39 -16.76
CA ASN A 260 7.09 4.64 -15.56
C ASN A 260 6.64 5.35 -14.28
N VAL A 261 6.66 6.69 -14.25
CA VAL A 261 6.09 7.50 -13.16
C VAL A 261 4.59 7.27 -13.05
N GLU A 262 3.86 7.27 -14.17
CA GLU A 262 2.42 6.98 -14.19
C GLU A 262 2.13 5.55 -13.71
N LEU A 263 2.87 4.56 -14.21
CA LEU A 263 2.72 3.16 -13.79
C LEU A 263 3.03 2.97 -12.30
N GLY A 264 4.05 3.68 -11.80
CA GLY A 264 4.36 3.75 -10.37
C GLY A 264 3.24 4.38 -9.55
N ALA A 265 2.58 5.43 -10.06
CA ALA A 265 1.44 6.05 -9.38
C ALA A 265 0.23 5.11 -9.26
N MET A 266 0.09 4.14 -10.18
CA MET A 266 -0.96 3.12 -10.12
C MET A 266 -0.62 1.97 -9.15
N THR A 267 0.63 1.49 -9.19
CA THR A 267 1.05 0.28 -8.46
C THR A 267 1.47 0.56 -7.01
N ASN A 268 2.10 1.71 -6.74
CA ASN A 268 2.58 2.05 -5.39
C ASN A 268 1.45 2.09 -4.34
N PRO A 269 0.26 2.67 -4.60
CA PRO A 269 -0.84 2.66 -3.63
C PRO A 269 -1.29 1.24 -3.25
N LEU A 270 -1.31 0.31 -4.22
CA LEU A 270 -1.66 -1.10 -4.01
C LEU A 270 -0.62 -1.79 -3.12
N GLN A 271 0.67 -1.60 -3.43
CA GLN A 271 1.76 -2.17 -2.64
C GLN A 271 1.79 -1.60 -1.21
N GLN A 272 1.64 -0.29 -1.05
CA GLN A 272 1.57 0.37 0.25
C GLN A 272 0.37 -0.09 1.07
N LEU A 273 -0.77 -0.35 0.42
CA LEU A 273 -1.92 -0.97 1.09
C LEU A 273 -1.57 -2.37 1.59
N GLY A 274 -0.93 -3.21 0.75
CA GLY A 274 -0.45 -4.53 1.14
C GLY A 274 0.50 -4.48 2.35
N PHE A 275 1.49 -3.58 2.35
CA PHE A 275 2.43 -3.40 3.46
C PHE A 275 1.75 -2.92 4.76
N ARG A 276 0.81 -1.97 4.68
CA ARG A 276 0.07 -1.51 5.87
C ARG A 276 -0.72 -2.65 6.50
N LEU A 277 -1.33 -3.49 5.67
CA LEU A 277 -2.16 -4.60 6.12
C LEU A 277 -1.32 -5.75 6.68
N SER A 278 -0.12 -6.01 6.15
CA SER A 278 0.80 -7.02 6.70
C SER A 278 1.37 -6.63 8.07
N GLN A 279 1.53 -5.33 8.36
CA GLN A 279 2.05 -4.83 9.64
C GLN A 279 1.03 -4.84 10.80
N GLY A 280 -0.19 -5.35 10.61
CA GLY A 280 -1.16 -5.54 11.69
C GLY A 280 -1.69 -4.26 12.36
N THR A 281 -1.46 -3.08 11.75
CA THR A 281 -1.77 -1.77 12.36
C THR A 281 -3.22 -1.31 12.16
N GLY A 282 -4.11 -2.13 11.59
CA GLY A 282 -5.48 -1.76 11.28
C GLY A 282 -6.50 -2.78 11.77
N SER A 283 -7.36 -2.37 12.71
CA SER A 283 -8.58 -3.06 13.11
C SER A 283 -9.80 -2.75 12.21
N ASP A 284 -9.57 -2.21 11.01
CA ASP A 284 -10.58 -1.93 9.98
C ASP A 284 -10.01 -2.30 8.58
N SER A 285 -9.45 -3.51 8.46
CA SER A 285 -8.84 -3.98 7.21
C SER A 285 -9.89 -4.05 6.09
N ILE A 286 -9.54 -3.73 4.84
CA ILE A 286 -10.40 -4.09 3.68
C ILE A 286 -10.64 -5.61 3.59
N PHE A 287 -9.81 -6.37 4.31
CA PHE A 287 -9.90 -7.81 4.50
C PHE A 287 -10.58 -8.18 5.82
N ASP A 288 -11.24 -7.28 6.55
CA ASP A 288 -11.99 -7.70 7.73
C ASP A 288 -13.08 -8.70 7.30
N LEU A 289 -12.78 -9.96 7.62
CA LEU A 289 -13.48 -11.15 7.15
C LEU A 289 -14.85 -11.34 7.83
N LYS A 290 -15.16 -10.50 8.81
CA LYS A 290 -16.54 -10.28 9.24
C LYS A 290 -16.89 -8.85 8.85
N GLU A 291 -18.13 -8.61 8.41
CA GLU A 291 -18.75 -7.30 8.65
C GLU A 291 -18.78 -7.13 10.16
N GLN A 292 -17.65 -6.75 10.75
CA GLN A 292 -17.65 -6.11 12.03
C GLN A 292 -18.40 -4.82 11.74
N SER A 293 -19.68 -4.78 12.13
CA SER A 293 -20.35 -3.55 12.51
C SER A 293 -19.28 -2.66 13.13
N ARG A 294 -18.85 -1.62 12.41
CA ARG A 294 -17.69 -0.73 12.73
C ARG A 294 -17.23 -0.99 14.15
N LYS A 295 -16.12 -1.71 14.34
CA LYS A 295 -15.67 -2.14 15.67
C LYS A 295 -15.88 -0.98 16.63
N GLN A 296 -16.92 -1.08 17.48
CA GLN A 296 -17.37 0.09 18.23
C GLN A 296 -16.19 0.53 19.07
N LEU A 297 -15.81 1.81 18.96
CA LEU A 297 -14.64 2.31 19.69
C LEU A 297 -14.80 1.92 21.15
N THR A 298 -13.82 1.18 21.67
CA THR A 298 -13.82 0.87 23.10
C THR A 298 -13.70 2.17 23.89
N TYR A 299 -14.17 2.16 25.13
CA TYR A 299 -14.06 3.31 26.02
C TYR A 299 -12.63 3.93 26.06
N PRO A 300 -11.54 3.13 26.23
CA PRO A 300 -10.17 3.67 26.23
C PRO A 300 -9.76 4.30 24.88
N GLU A 301 -10.16 3.68 23.77
CA GLU A 301 -9.85 4.19 22.43
C GLU A 301 -10.60 5.50 22.13
N LEU A 302 -11.88 5.58 22.51
CA LEU A 302 -12.68 6.78 22.32
C LEU A 302 -12.12 7.95 23.15
N LYS A 303 -11.81 7.72 24.43
CA LYS A 303 -11.20 8.71 25.32
C LYS A 303 -9.87 9.22 24.77
N ALA A 304 -8.96 8.31 24.39
CA ALA A 304 -7.67 8.70 23.82
C ALA A 304 -7.81 9.51 22.52
N LYS A 305 -8.76 9.14 21.65
CA LYS A 305 -9.03 9.86 20.40
C LYS A 305 -9.57 11.26 20.65
N VAL A 306 -10.56 11.41 21.52
CA VAL A 306 -11.18 12.71 21.84
C VAL A 306 -10.14 13.66 22.42
N SER A 307 -9.36 13.22 23.41
CA SER A 307 -8.30 14.05 24.00
C SER A 307 -7.24 14.44 22.98
N ARG A 308 -6.82 13.52 22.10
CA ARG A 308 -5.82 13.82 21.07
C ARG A 308 -6.33 14.84 20.04
N LEU A 309 -7.60 14.73 19.63
CA LEU A 309 -8.21 15.66 18.69
C LEU A 309 -8.35 17.06 19.31
N GLN A 310 -8.81 17.14 20.56
CA GLN A 310 -8.91 18.41 21.30
C GLN A 310 -7.53 19.09 21.42
N ASN A 311 -6.50 18.35 21.84
CA ASN A 311 -5.14 18.88 21.96
C ASN A 311 -4.62 19.45 20.64
N ILE A 312 -4.88 18.79 19.51
CA ILE A 312 -4.45 19.29 18.20
C ILE A 312 -5.22 20.54 17.82
N ILE A 313 -6.54 20.56 18.02
CA ILE A 313 -7.34 21.76 17.74
C ILE A 313 -6.80 22.94 18.56
N GLU A 314 -6.59 22.76 19.87
CA GLU A 314 -6.09 23.82 20.77
C GLU A 314 -4.68 24.31 20.39
N LEU A 315 -3.77 23.39 20.04
CA LEU A 315 -2.38 23.73 19.67
C LEU A 315 -2.30 24.52 18.35
N PHE A 316 -3.24 24.29 17.43
CA PHE A 316 -3.19 24.86 16.08
C PHE A 316 -4.20 25.99 15.86
N GLU A 317 -5.24 26.14 16.68
CA GLU A 317 -6.24 27.21 16.60
C GLU A 317 -5.65 28.63 16.49
N PRO A 318 -4.61 29.01 17.26
CA PRO A 318 -4.00 30.33 17.14
C PRO A 318 -3.30 30.58 15.79
N LYS A 319 -3.03 29.51 15.02
CA LYS A 319 -2.27 29.55 13.78
C LYS A 319 -3.16 29.47 12.54
N ILE A 320 -4.46 29.27 12.70
CA ILE A 320 -5.43 29.20 11.60
C ILE A 320 -5.86 30.62 11.23
N HIS A 321 -5.63 30.99 9.96
CA HIS A 321 -5.96 32.30 9.42
C HIS A 321 -7.22 32.27 8.55
N SER A 322 -7.61 31.10 8.00
CA SER A 322 -8.88 30.94 7.30
C SER A 322 -10.07 31.05 8.27
N PRO A 323 -10.99 32.02 8.09
CA PRO A 323 -12.20 32.15 8.89
C PRO A 323 -13.10 30.92 8.82
N GLU A 324 -13.24 30.32 7.63
CA GLU A 324 -14.09 29.16 7.36
C GLU A 324 -13.53 27.90 8.02
N LEU A 325 -12.20 27.71 7.98
CA LEU A 325 -11.55 26.62 8.71
C LEU A 325 -11.67 26.82 10.22
N LYS A 326 -11.50 28.06 10.70
CA LYS A 326 -11.63 28.38 12.13
C LYS A 326 -13.04 28.08 12.65
N GLU A 327 -14.07 28.44 11.88
CA GLU A 327 -15.46 28.10 12.22
C GLU A 327 -15.70 26.58 12.23
N THR A 328 -15.22 25.88 11.22
CA THR A 328 -15.32 24.41 11.11
C THR A 328 -14.64 23.72 12.29
N MET A 329 -13.45 24.18 12.66
CA MET A 329 -12.67 23.66 13.79
C MET A 329 -13.34 23.94 15.13
N ASN A 330 -13.94 25.12 15.30
CA ASN A 330 -14.70 25.46 16.51
C ASN A 330 -15.93 24.57 16.67
N LYS A 331 -16.71 24.37 15.60
CA LYS A 331 -17.85 23.44 15.60
C LYS A 331 -17.43 22.02 15.97
N PHE A 332 -16.30 21.55 15.43
CA PHE A 332 -15.78 20.24 15.77
C PHE A 332 -15.30 20.15 17.23
N ARG A 333 -14.65 21.19 17.75
CA ARG A 333 -14.20 21.28 19.15
C ARG A 333 -15.37 21.18 20.13
N GLU A 334 -16.46 21.92 19.89
CA GLU A 334 -17.62 21.89 20.78
C GLU A 334 -18.30 20.51 20.79
N GLN A 335 -18.33 19.81 19.65
CA GLN A 335 -18.81 18.42 19.59
C GLN A 335 -17.89 17.44 20.36
N LEU A 336 -16.57 17.64 20.29
CA LEU A 336 -15.62 16.85 21.08
C LEU A 336 -15.73 17.13 22.58
N LYS A 337 -16.01 18.38 22.99
CA LYS A 337 -16.30 18.71 24.40
C LYS A 337 -17.55 18.01 24.90
N LEU A 338 -18.63 18.02 24.12
CA LEU A 338 -19.86 17.28 24.45
C LEU A 338 -19.58 15.77 24.56
N THR A 339 -18.81 15.22 23.63
CA THR A 339 -18.36 13.81 23.71
C THR A 339 -17.57 13.55 25.01
N GLN A 340 -16.67 14.45 25.38
CA GLN A 340 -15.87 14.33 26.61
C GLN A 340 -16.73 14.40 27.88
N GLN A 341 -17.83 15.16 27.87
CA GLN A 341 -18.80 15.19 28.97
C GLN A 341 -19.45 13.82 29.16
N TYR A 342 -19.95 13.20 28.08
CA TYR A 342 -20.51 11.85 28.14
C TYR A 342 -19.49 10.79 28.58
N ILE A 343 -18.22 10.91 28.15
CA ILE A 343 -17.14 10.05 28.63
C ILE A 343 -16.93 10.20 30.14
N SER A 344 -16.97 11.44 30.65
CA SER A 344 -16.79 11.73 32.08
C SER A 344 -17.97 11.21 32.92
N GLU A 345 -19.20 11.31 32.40
CA GLU A 345 -20.40 10.74 33.02
C GLU A 345 -20.32 9.22 33.08
N TYR A 346 -19.89 8.58 31.99
CA TYR A 346 -19.62 7.14 31.94
C TYR A 346 -18.56 6.71 32.96
N GLU A 347 -17.46 7.46 33.10
CA GLU A 347 -16.44 7.18 34.14
C GLU A 347 -17.00 7.31 35.56
N LYS A 348 -17.88 8.28 35.79
CA LYS A 348 -18.50 8.49 37.10
C LYS A 348 -19.47 7.37 37.46
N GLU A 349 -20.22 6.88 36.49
CA GLU A 349 -21.25 5.85 36.70
C GLU A 349 -20.65 4.43 36.76
N TYR A 350 -19.60 4.15 35.97
CA TYR A 350 -19.03 2.82 35.81
C TYR A 350 -17.58 2.70 36.30
N GLY A 351 -17.03 3.70 36.99
CA GLY A 351 -15.62 3.76 37.42
C GLY A 351 -15.14 2.55 38.22
N ASP A 352 -15.97 2.06 39.15
CA ASP A 352 -15.64 0.90 39.98
C ASP A 352 -15.62 -0.41 39.15
N LEU A 353 -16.46 -0.51 38.12
CA LEU A 353 -16.53 -1.63 37.18
C LEU A 353 -15.34 -1.62 36.20
N LEU A 354 -14.94 -0.43 35.76
CA LEU A 354 -13.75 -0.22 34.92
C LEU A 354 -12.45 -0.60 35.64
N GLN A 355 -12.36 -0.38 36.96
CA GLN A 355 -11.19 -0.77 37.77
C GLN A 355 -11.16 -2.27 38.10
N SER A 356 -12.30 -2.94 38.10
CA SER A 356 -12.43 -4.36 38.45
C SER A 356 -12.42 -5.31 37.25
N ASN A 357 -12.15 -4.82 36.03
CA ASN A 357 -12.13 -5.59 34.77
C ASN A 357 -13.45 -6.34 34.47
N VAL A 358 -14.57 -5.88 35.03
CA VAL A 358 -15.91 -6.43 34.76
C VAL A 358 -16.48 -5.81 33.48
N THR A 359 -17.17 -6.60 32.67
CA THR A 359 -17.72 -6.15 31.38
C THR A 359 -18.84 -5.12 31.59
N VAL A 360 -18.62 -3.89 31.13
CA VAL A 360 -19.62 -2.80 31.17
C VAL A 360 -20.58 -2.92 29.96
N PRO A 361 -21.88 -2.63 30.12
CA PRO A 361 -22.83 -2.73 29.02
C PRO A 361 -22.51 -1.77 27.87
N VAL A 362 -22.41 -2.31 26.65
CA VAL A 362 -21.99 -1.58 25.43
C VAL A 362 -22.87 -0.37 25.10
N HIS A 363 -24.15 -0.43 25.45
CA HIS A 363 -25.12 0.65 25.26
C HIS A 363 -24.86 1.87 26.15
N ALA A 364 -24.13 1.72 27.26
CA ALA A 364 -23.79 2.85 28.12
C ALA A 364 -22.80 3.84 27.47
N LEU A 365 -22.11 3.45 26.38
CA LEU A 365 -21.22 4.33 25.61
C LEU A 365 -21.91 4.96 24.39
N SER A 366 -23.21 4.68 24.14
CA SER A 366 -23.88 5.07 22.90
C SER A 366 -23.91 6.57 22.68
N ASP A 367 -24.12 7.36 23.73
CA ASP A 367 -24.28 8.81 23.61
C ASP A 367 -22.95 9.50 23.29
N ALA A 368 -21.87 9.04 23.93
CA ALA A 368 -20.51 9.46 23.59
C ALA A 368 -20.17 9.09 22.13
N LEU A 369 -20.47 7.86 21.70
CA LEU A 369 -20.22 7.41 20.33
C LEU A 369 -21.04 8.17 19.29
N ASN A 370 -22.31 8.43 19.57
CA ASN A 370 -23.21 9.17 18.67
C ASN A 370 -22.73 10.61 18.49
N SER A 371 -22.39 11.28 19.59
CA SER A 371 -21.83 12.64 19.58
C SER A 371 -20.50 12.70 18.79
N TYR A 372 -19.58 11.76 19.06
CA TYR A 372 -18.32 11.66 18.34
C TYR A 372 -18.50 11.45 16.83
N ASN A 373 -19.38 10.51 16.44
CA ASN A 373 -19.65 10.20 15.05
C ASN A 373 -20.31 11.36 14.31
N ALA A 374 -21.25 12.06 14.96
CA ALA A 374 -21.91 13.23 14.40
C ALA A 374 -20.91 14.37 14.18
N GLY A 375 -20.09 14.70 15.18
CA GLY A 375 -19.05 15.72 15.07
C GLY A 375 -18.04 15.41 13.96
N THR A 376 -17.58 14.16 13.91
CA THR A 376 -16.66 13.68 12.88
C THR A 376 -17.26 13.77 11.48
N SER A 377 -18.50 13.32 11.28
CA SER A 377 -19.19 13.38 10.00
C SER A 377 -19.36 14.83 9.52
N ASN A 378 -19.72 15.74 10.42
CA ASN A 378 -19.91 17.15 10.08
C ASN A 378 -18.59 17.83 9.73
N PHE A 379 -17.53 17.55 10.47
CA PHE A 379 -16.17 18.00 10.14
C PHE A 379 -15.74 17.51 8.76
N MET A 380 -15.88 16.20 8.48
CA MET A 380 -15.50 15.60 7.20
C MET A 380 -16.27 16.18 6.01
N LYS A 381 -17.56 16.51 6.19
CA LYS A 381 -18.36 17.17 5.14
C LYS A 381 -17.82 18.56 4.84
N ALA A 382 -17.61 19.38 5.87
CA ALA A 382 -17.15 20.76 5.72
C ALA A 382 -15.77 20.84 5.05
N VAL A 383 -14.80 20.01 5.48
CA VAL A 383 -13.44 19.98 4.88
C VAL A 383 -13.41 19.42 3.46
N ASN A 384 -14.49 18.77 3.00
CA ASN A 384 -14.58 18.23 1.65
C ASN A 384 -15.15 19.24 0.64
N GLU A 385 -15.70 20.37 1.10
CA GLU A 385 -16.22 21.44 0.24
C GLU A 385 -15.09 22.07 -0.57
N GLU A 386 -15.28 22.20 -1.89
CA GLU A 386 -14.25 22.72 -2.80
C GLU A 386 -13.77 24.13 -2.45
N ASP A 387 -14.69 24.97 -1.97
CA ASP A 387 -14.41 26.36 -1.64
C ASP A 387 -13.47 26.45 -0.44
N LEU A 388 -13.61 25.56 0.54
CA LEU A 388 -12.68 25.45 1.65
C LEU A 388 -11.32 24.92 1.16
N LYS A 389 -11.29 23.86 0.36
CA LYS A 389 -10.01 23.30 -0.14
C LYS A 389 -9.16 24.32 -0.91
N LYS A 390 -9.79 25.20 -1.69
CA LYS A 390 -9.10 26.24 -2.47
C LYS A 390 -8.60 27.41 -1.62
N SER A 391 -9.19 27.64 -0.45
CA SER A 391 -8.82 28.75 0.45
C SER A 391 -7.76 28.39 1.49
N LEU A 392 -7.49 27.11 1.72
CA LEU A 392 -6.52 26.65 2.71
C LEU A 392 -5.07 26.86 2.26
N LYS A 393 -4.26 27.42 3.16
CA LYS A 393 -2.80 27.46 2.99
C LYS A 393 -2.18 26.07 3.20
N PRO A 394 -0.97 25.79 2.66
CA PRO A 394 -0.32 24.48 2.80
C PRO A 394 -0.19 23.98 4.25
N TYR A 395 0.10 24.86 5.22
CA TYR A 395 0.17 24.46 6.62
C TYR A 395 -1.20 24.15 7.24
N GLU A 396 -2.28 24.80 6.78
CA GLU A 396 -3.66 24.55 7.23
C GLU A 396 -4.17 23.23 6.68
N MET A 397 -3.82 22.92 5.43
CA MET A 397 -4.06 21.62 4.83
C MET A 397 -3.37 20.50 5.63
N ASN A 398 -2.14 20.72 6.10
CA ASN A 398 -1.44 19.77 6.97
C ASN A 398 -2.15 19.57 8.33
N ILE A 399 -2.76 20.61 8.89
CA ILE A 399 -3.54 20.51 10.14
C ILE A 399 -4.81 19.68 9.89
N VAL A 400 -5.56 19.99 8.84
CA VAL A 400 -6.75 19.24 8.42
C VAL A 400 -6.40 17.77 8.19
N GLN A 401 -5.31 17.50 7.48
CA GLN A 401 -4.80 16.16 7.23
C GLN A 401 -4.47 15.40 8.52
N ARG A 402 -3.82 16.05 9.50
CA ARG A 402 -3.53 15.42 10.81
C ARG A 402 -4.80 15.02 11.56
N LEU A 403 -5.82 15.87 11.53
CA LEU A 403 -7.12 15.58 12.16
C LEU A 403 -7.84 14.44 11.45
N ILE A 404 -7.89 14.49 10.11
CA ILE A 404 -8.46 13.41 9.30
C ILE A 404 -7.72 12.11 9.56
N ASN A 405 -6.39 12.12 9.69
CA ASN A 405 -5.61 10.92 10.02
C ASN A 405 -5.95 10.35 11.40
N ILE A 406 -6.28 11.17 12.40
CA ILE A 406 -6.67 10.64 13.72
C ILE A 406 -8.09 10.11 13.72
N VAL A 407 -9.01 10.84 13.08
CA VAL A 407 -10.39 10.40 12.84
C VAL A 407 -10.40 9.05 12.14
N SER A 408 -9.68 8.98 11.03
CA SER A 408 -9.67 7.86 10.13
C SER A 408 -8.66 6.79 10.49
N LYS A 409 -7.88 6.91 11.58
CA LYS A 409 -6.73 6.04 11.89
C LYS A 409 -5.68 5.97 10.76
N GLY A 410 -5.57 7.02 9.93
CA GLY A 410 -4.60 7.14 8.83
C GLY A 410 -5.09 6.58 7.49
N TYR A 411 -6.39 6.31 7.35
CA TYR A 411 -6.95 5.65 6.16
C TYR A 411 -7.08 6.58 4.93
N PHE A 412 -7.10 7.91 5.10
CA PHE A 412 -7.27 8.83 3.96
C PHE A 412 -5.96 9.39 3.38
N PHE A 413 -4.84 9.39 4.10
CA PHE A 413 -3.60 10.06 3.66
C PHE A 413 -2.30 9.30 3.94
N ALA A 414 -2.30 7.97 3.82
CA ALA A 414 -1.08 7.18 3.94
C ALA A 414 0.02 7.56 2.91
N SER A 415 -0.31 8.33 1.86
CA SER A 415 0.64 8.88 0.89
C SER A 415 1.44 10.10 1.38
N ALA A 416 1.13 10.68 2.54
CA ALA A 416 1.75 11.92 3.02
C ALA A 416 3.09 11.75 3.75
N ARG A 417 3.59 10.51 3.93
CA ARG A 417 4.98 10.31 4.39
C ARG A 417 6.00 10.86 3.40
N ASN A 418 5.63 10.99 2.12
CA ASN A 418 6.46 11.66 1.11
C ASN A 418 6.44 13.20 1.22
N TYR A 419 5.42 13.79 1.87
CA TYR A 419 5.42 15.22 2.24
C TYR A 419 6.12 15.48 3.57
N GLU A 420 6.40 14.46 4.38
CA GLU A 420 7.26 14.61 5.56
C GLU A 420 8.69 15.02 5.14
N ASN A 421 9.16 14.63 3.95
CA ASN A 421 10.40 15.15 3.35
C ASN A 421 10.30 16.60 2.84
N SER A 422 9.09 17.12 2.61
CA SER A 422 8.91 18.56 2.36
C SER A 422 9.05 19.39 3.63
N SER A 423 8.97 18.78 4.81
CA SER A 423 9.32 19.45 6.07
C SER A 423 10.83 19.70 6.23
N LEU A 424 11.68 18.92 5.56
CA LEU A 424 13.11 19.19 5.42
C LEU A 424 13.37 20.39 4.49
N LYS A 425 12.59 20.50 3.40
CA LYS A 425 12.62 21.67 2.51
C LYS A 425 12.09 22.94 3.20
N MET A 426 10.99 22.84 3.96
CA MET A 426 10.47 23.94 4.79
C MET A 426 11.39 24.30 5.96
N LYS A 427 12.06 23.33 6.59
CA LYS A 427 13.07 23.61 7.63
C LYS A 427 14.24 24.37 7.02
N ASN A 428 14.70 23.97 5.84
CA ASN A 428 15.78 24.67 5.14
C ASN A 428 15.33 26.05 4.63
N GLU A 429 14.11 26.20 4.11
CA GLU A 429 13.52 27.49 3.73
C GLU A 429 13.28 28.40 4.94
N LEU A 430 12.88 27.87 6.10
CA LEU A 430 12.74 28.62 7.35
C LEU A 430 14.09 29.00 7.96
N ILE A 431 15.12 28.17 7.79
CA ILE A 431 16.50 28.49 8.18
C ILE A 431 17.08 29.58 7.25
N GLU A 432 16.83 29.51 5.94
CA GLU A 432 17.20 30.56 4.98
C GLU A 432 16.42 31.86 5.18
N MET A 433 15.13 31.79 5.53
CA MET A 433 14.33 32.97 5.86
C MET A 433 14.78 33.59 7.17
N LYS A 434 15.15 32.77 8.17
CA LYS A 434 15.71 33.24 9.43
C LYS A 434 17.08 33.89 9.23
N SER A 435 17.97 33.30 8.43
CA SER A 435 19.28 33.91 8.15
C SER A 435 19.14 35.22 7.37
N LYS A 436 18.19 35.32 6.43
CA LYS A 436 17.86 36.59 5.74
C LYS A 436 17.24 37.64 6.67
N TYR A 437 16.56 37.22 7.73
CA TYR A 437 15.96 38.13 8.72
C TYR A 437 16.99 38.62 9.73
N ASP A 438 17.92 37.75 10.13
CA ASP A 438 19.03 38.05 11.04
C ASP A 438 20.16 38.86 10.35
N GLU A 439 20.20 38.90 9.01
CA GLU A 439 21.12 39.72 8.20
C GLU A 439 20.55 41.10 7.81
N SER A 440 19.34 41.46 8.25
CA SER A 440 18.76 42.77 7.94
C SER A 440 19.29 43.82 8.93
N PRO A 441 19.98 44.89 8.47
CA PRO A 441 20.61 45.87 9.36
C PRO A 441 19.57 46.66 10.17
N GLU A 442 19.92 46.96 11.42
CA GLU A 442 19.25 47.94 12.26
C GLU A 442 19.09 49.28 11.52
N ASP A 443 17.87 49.62 11.11
CA ASP A 443 17.48 51.02 11.01
C ASP A 443 16.85 51.43 12.34
N GLN A 444 17.75 51.85 13.24
CA GLN A 444 17.46 52.91 14.18
C GLN A 444 16.93 54.11 13.39
N GLN A 445 15.67 54.47 13.57
CA GLN A 445 15.29 55.86 13.43
C GLN A 445 14.12 56.17 14.36
N GLY A 446 14.41 57.03 15.32
CA GLY A 446 13.50 57.45 16.35
C GLY A 446 12.25 58.10 15.80
N PHE A 447 11.14 57.84 16.48
CA PHE A 447 10.04 58.78 16.53
C PHE A 447 10.24 59.63 17.79
N GLU A 448 10.95 60.76 17.63
CA GLU A 448 10.67 61.94 18.44
C GLU A 448 9.33 62.51 17.97
N PHE A 449 8.46 62.79 18.93
CA PHE A 449 7.12 63.35 18.71
C PHE A 449 7.19 64.81 18.25
N ASN A 450 6.18 65.20 17.48
CA ASN A 450 5.35 66.35 17.87
C ASN A 450 3.91 65.90 17.99
#